data_AF-A0A821FXS8-F1
#
_entry.id   AF-A0A821FXS8-F1
#
_cell.length_a   1.000
_cell.length_b   1.000
_cell.length_c   1.000
_cell.angle_alpha   90.00
_cell.angle_beta   90.00
_cell.angle_gamma   90.00
#
_symmetry.space_group_name_H-M   'P 1'
#
loop_
_entity.id
_entity.type
_entity.pdbx_description
1 polymer ?
#
loop_
_entity_poly.entity_id
_entity_poly.type
_entity_poly.pdbx_seq_one_letter_code
_entity_poly.pdbx_strand_id
1 'polypeptide(L)'
;MPLSFKLVVCITSTALFDCSASHEIWLNEGLEAYQAYQCANIKVPLEPGVGFPLVRSLLDLNKATGKQLIDVVLVSRNDGESGERVRNSITHHNLCIMRMSFTGGTDVTRYLPAWKCDLFLSTE
;
A
#
# COMPACT_ATOMS: atom_id res chain seq x y z
N MET A 1 17.41 -20.03 17.86
CA MET A 1 17.45 -19.27 16.59
C MET A 1 17.54 -17.80 16.97
N PRO A 2 18.55 -17.02 16.53
CA PRO A 2 18.58 -15.61 16.89
C PRO A 2 17.38 -14.93 16.24
N LEU A 3 16.68 -14.05 16.99
CA LEU A 3 15.61 -13.23 16.45
C LEU A 3 16.20 -12.38 15.31
N SER A 4 15.81 -12.70 14.08
CA SER A 4 15.93 -11.78 12.95
C SER A 4 14.99 -10.62 13.23
N PHE A 5 15.47 -9.56 13.88
CA PHE A 5 14.73 -8.30 14.02
C PHE A 5 14.48 -7.75 12.62
N LYS A 6 13.26 -7.94 12.13
CA LYS A 6 12.77 -7.41 10.87
C LYS A 6 11.81 -6.29 11.20
N LEU A 7 12.14 -5.06 10.81
CA LEU A 7 11.25 -3.91 10.99
C LEU A 7 10.04 -4.08 10.06
N VAL A 8 8.85 -4.23 10.61
CA VAL A 8 7.61 -4.31 9.84
C VAL A 8 6.99 -2.92 9.71
N VAL A 9 6.98 -2.41 8.49
CA VAL A 9 6.39 -1.12 8.11
C VAL A 9 5.08 -1.38 7.39
N CYS A 10 3.96 -1.05 8.02
CA CYS A 10 2.65 -1.05 7.35
C CYS A 10 2.41 0.32 6.70
N ILE A 11 1.92 0.34 5.47
CA ILE A 11 1.61 1.59 4.75
C ILE A 11 0.24 1.53 4.07
N THR A 12 -0.51 2.63 4.10
CA THR A 12 -1.78 2.74 3.35
C THR A 12 -1.57 2.95 1.86
N SER A 13 -2.54 2.53 1.03
CA SER A 13 -2.50 2.83 -0.42
C SER A 13 -2.42 4.33 -0.71
N THR A 14 -3.14 5.16 0.06
CA THR A 14 -3.16 6.63 -0.07
C THR A 14 -1.86 7.30 0.37
N ALA A 15 -1.12 6.69 1.30
CA ALA A 15 0.21 7.16 1.65
C ALA A 15 1.26 6.75 0.61
N LEU A 16 1.14 5.53 0.06
CA LEU A 16 2.11 5.02 -0.91
C LEU A 16 1.95 5.66 -2.31
N PHE A 17 0.72 5.93 -2.72
CA PHE A 17 0.39 6.46 -4.04
C PHE A 17 -0.56 7.64 -3.96
N ASP A 18 -0.51 8.50 -4.98
CA ASP A 18 -1.52 9.52 -5.19
C ASP A 18 -2.84 8.87 -5.62
N CYS A 19 -3.84 8.99 -4.74
CA CYS A 19 -5.21 8.52 -4.96
C CYS A 19 -6.23 9.67 -4.97
N SER A 20 -5.80 10.93 -5.11
CA SER A 20 -6.70 12.08 -4.98
C SER A 20 -7.87 12.04 -5.96
N ALA A 21 -7.63 11.67 -7.23
CA ALA A 21 -8.69 11.59 -8.23
C ALA A 21 -9.74 10.52 -7.92
N SER A 22 -9.31 9.31 -7.51
CA SER A 22 -10.26 8.26 -7.14
C SER A 22 -10.96 8.57 -5.82
N HIS A 23 -10.28 9.23 -4.88
CA HIS A 23 -10.89 9.69 -3.63
C HIS A 23 -11.99 10.74 -3.88
N GLU A 24 -11.77 11.69 -4.79
CA GLU A 24 -12.78 12.68 -5.17
C GLU A 24 -14.03 12.02 -5.79
N ILE A 25 -13.85 11.03 -6.67
CA ILE A 25 -14.96 10.24 -7.22
C ILE A 25 -15.72 9.53 -6.11
N TRP A 26 -15.03 8.93 -5.14
CA TRP A 26 -15.70 8.27 -4.00
C TRP A 26 -16.52 9.27 -3.17
N LEU A 27 -15.98 10.45 -2.89
CA LEU A 27 -16.68 11.49 -2.12
C LEU A 27 -17.92 12.03 -2.84
N ASN A 28 -17.84 12.23 -4.16
CA ASN A 28 -18.89 12.88 -4.95
C ASN A 28 -19.92 11.91 -5.51
N GLU A 29 -19.50 10.68 -5.87
CA GLU A 29 -20.29 9.73 -6.65
C GLU A 29 -20.46 8.37 -5.95
N GLY A 30 -19.76 8.14 -4.83
CA GLY A 30 -19.92 6.96 -4.00
C GLY A 30 -19.11 5.73 -4.46
N LEU A 31 -19.40 4.59 -3.81
CA LEU A 31 -18.59 3.38 -3.93
C LEU A 31 -18.63 2.74 -5.32
N GLU A 32 -19.79 2.71 -5.98
CA GLU A 32 -19.96 2.07 -7.29
C GLU A 32 -19.16 2.81 -8.37
N ALA A 33 -19.23 4.15 -8.39
CA ALA A 33 -18.44 4.98 -9.30
C ALA A 33 -16.94 4.84 -9.06
N TYR A 34 -16.54 4.80 -7.78
CA TYR A 34 -15.15 4.54 -7.39
C TYR A 34 -14.63 3.20 -7.93
N GLN A 35 -15.39 2.11 -7.74
CA GLN A 35 -15.02 0.78 -8.21
C GLN A 35 -14.94 0.73 -9.74
N ALA A 36 -15.91 1.33 -10.44
CA ALA A 36 -15.90 1.42 -11.90
C ALA A 36 -14.66 2.20 -12.41
N TYR A 37 -14.33 3.31 -11.76
CA TYR A 37 -13.13 4.10 -12.10
C TYR A 37 -11.84 3.29 -11.89
N GLN A 38 -11.73 2.58 -10.76
CA GLN A 38 -10.55 1.76 -10.46
C GLN A 38 -10.40 0.61 -11.46
N CYS A 39 -11.50 -0.04 -11.85
CA CYS A 39 -11.50 -1.11 -12.85
C CYS A 39 -11.11 -0.60 -14.24
N ALA A 40 -11.70 0.52 -14.68
CA ALA A 40 -11.37 1.15 -15.96
C ALA A 40 -9.89 1.57 -16.05
N ASN A 41 -9.28 1.95 -14.93
CA ASN A 41 -7.90 2.40 -14.84
C ASN A 41 -6.94 1.34 -14.28
N ILE A 42 -7.32 0.06 -14.25
CA ILE A 42 -6.54 -1.01 -13.60
C ILE A 42 -5.10 -1.13 -14.13
N LYS A 43 -4.88 -0.79 -15.42
CA LYS A 43 -3.57 -0.83 -16.09
C LYS A 43 -2.82 0.51 -16.06
N VAL A 44 -3.44 1.57 -15.55
CA VAL A 44 -2.83 2.90 -15.43
C VAL A 44 -2.16 2.98 -14.05
N PRO A 45 -0.83 2.98 -13.98
CA PRO A 45 -0.12 3.07 -12.70
C PRO A 45 -0.52 4.33 -11.94
N LEU A 46 -0.58 4.22 -10.62
CA LEU A 46 -0.73 5.37 -9.75
C LEU A 46 0.61 6.09 -9.61
N GLU A 47 0.53 7.42 -9.51
CA GLU A 47 1.70 8.26 -9.27
C GLU A 47 2.20 8.10 -7.82
N PRO A 48 3.50 8.32 -7.54
CA PRO A 48 4.06 8.29 -6.20
C PRO A 48 3.33 9.23 -5.22
N GLY A 49 2.94 8.70 -4.06
CA GLY A 49 2.39 9.47 -2.94
C GLY A 49 3.45 9.98 -1.98
N VAL A 50 3.02 10.66 -0.92
CA VAL A 50 3.91 11.31 0.07
C VAL A 50 4.84 10.30 0.78
N GLY A 51 4.36 9.09 1.07
CA GLY A 51 5.14 8.03 1.71
C GLY A 51 6.06 7.26 0.76
N PHE A 52 5.92 7.44 -0.56
CA PHE A 52 6.67 6.68 -1.56
C PHE A 52 8.20 6.81 -1.42
N PRO A 53 8.80 8.01 -1.27
CA PRO A 53 10.25 8.14 -1.18
C PRO A 53 10.83 7.41 0.02
N LEU A 54 10.12 7.43 1.16
CA LEU A 54 10.52 6.72 2.37
C LEU A 54 10.46 5.20 2.16
N VAL A 55 9.35 4.68 1.66
CA VAL A 55 9.20 3.23 1.39
C VAL A 55 10.24 2.74 0.40
N ARG A 56 10.50 3.49 -0.67
CA ARG A 56 11.53 3.13 -1.65
C ARG A 56 12.91 3.07 -1.00
N SER A 57 13.26 4.08 -0.20
CA SER A 57 14.54 4.11 0.52
C SER A 57 14.70 2.94 1.48
N LEU A 58 13.64 2.57 2.21
CA LEU A 58 13.61 1.41 3.10
C LEU A 58 13.82 0.10 2.34
N LEU A 59 13.15 -0.08 1.20
CA LEU A 59 13.31 -1.27 0.37
C LEU A 59 14.71 -1.34 -0.27
N ASP A 60 15.30 -0.20 -0.61
CA ASP A 60 16.66 -0.14 -1.16
C ASP A 60 17.73 -0.50 -0.12
N LEU A 61 17.49 -0.29 1.19
CA LEU A 61 18.37 -0.79 2.26
C LEU A 61 18.43 -2.32 2.29
N ASN A 62 17.33 -3.02 2.03
CA ASN A 62 17.34 -4.48 1.91
C ASN A 62 18.25 -4.92 0.75
N LYS A 63 18.17 -4.23 -0.39
CA LYS A 63 19.01 -4.52 -1.57
C LYS A 63 20.48 -4.25 -1.27
N ALA A 64 20.80 -3.11 -0.67
CA ALA A 64 22.16 -2.70 -0.36
C ALA A 64 22.85 -3.65 0.64
N THR A 65 22.10 -4.19 1.60
CA THR A 65 22.63 -5.10 2.62
C THR A 65 22.58 -6.58 2.20
N GLY A 66 21.82 -6.92 1.15
CA GLY A 66 21.52 -8.30 0.76
C GLY A 66 20.71 -9.06 1.82
N LYS A 67 20.12 -8.37 2.80
CA LYS A 67 19.37 -8.93 3.92
C LYS A 67 17.96 -8.37 3.94
N GLN A 68 16.99 -9.21 4.27
CA GLN A 68 15.60 -8.75 4.43
C GLN A 68 15.37 -8.15 5.82
N LEU A 69 15.91 -6.95 6.06
CA LEU A 69 15.84 -6.24 7.34
C LEU A 69 14.50 -5.51 7.54
N ILE A 70 13.86 -5.10 6.45
CA ILE A 70 12.59 -4.37 6.47
C ILE A 70 11.52 -5.17 5.72
N ASP A 71 10.35 -5.32 6.35
CA ASP A 71 9.14 -5.83 5.70
C ASP A 71 8.20 -4.67 5.44
N VAL A 72 7.86 -4.41 4.19
CA VAL A 72 6.79 -3.45 3.88
C VAL A 72 5.51 -4.22 3.62
N VAL A 73 4.44 -3.86 4.34
CA VAL A 73 3.10 -4.44 4.21
C VAL A 73 2.15 -3.34 3.74
N LEU A 74 1.49 -3.55 2.60
CA LEU A 74 0.41 -2.65 2.18
C LEU A 74 -0.87 -3.01 2.95
N VAL A 75 -1.54 -2.03 3.54
CA VAL A 75 -2.89 -2.19 4.08
C VAL A 75 -3.82 -1.19 3.40
N SER A 76 -4.98 -1.63 2.94
CA SER A 76 -5.87 -0.80 2.14
C SER A 76 -7.32 -1.00 2.51
N ARG A 77 -8.09 0.09 2.52
CA ARG A 77 -9.55 0.03 2.60
C ARG A 77 -10.19 -0.41 1.29
N ASN A 78 -9.43 -0.53 0.20
CA ASN A 78 -9.96 -1.09 -1.04
C ASN A 78 -10.42 -2.52 -0.81
N ASP A 79 -11.38 -2.95 -1.62
CA ASP A 79 -11.61 -4.38 -1.84
C ASP A 79 -10.47 -4.99 -2.68
N GLY A 80 -10.51 -6.31 -2.86
CA GLY A 80 -9.47 -7.02 -3.60
C GLY A 80 -9.40 -6.62 -5.08
N GLU A 81 -10.54 -6.29 -5.70
CA GLU A 81 -10.62 -5.96 -7.13
C GLU A 81 -10.07 -4.56 -7.40
N SER A 82 -10.57 -3.55 -6.68
CA SER A 82 -10.08 -2.17 -6.70
C SER A 82 -8.63 -2.06 -6.20
N GLY A 83 -8.17 -3.06 -5.45
CA GLY A 83 -6.79 -3.23 -5.00
C GLY A 83 -5.81 -3.63 -6.10
N GLU A 84 -6.26 -4.21 -7.21
CA GLU A 84 -5.37 -4.66 -8.29
C GLU A 84 -4.64 -3.50 -8.96
N ARG A 85 -5.26 -2.33 -9.09
CA ARG A 85 -4.57 -1.13 -9.59
C ARG A 85 -3.39 -0.75 -8.70
N VAL A 86 -3.53 -0.87 -7.38
CA VAL A 86 -2.44 -0.62 -6.42
C VAL A 86 -1.33 -1.66 -6.57
N ARG A 87 -1.68 -2.95 -6.72
CA ARG A 87 -0.70 -4.03 -6.96
C ARG A 87 0.07 -3.82 -8.27
N ASN A 88 -0.62 -3.42 -9.34
CA ASN A 88 0.00 -3.10 -10.63
C ASN A 88 0.94 -1.90 -10.50
N SER A 89 0.57 -0.89 -9.71
CA SER A 89 1.42 0.27 -9.43
C SER A 89 2.68 -0.11 -8.65
N ILE A 90 2.57 -0.97 -7.62
CA ILE A 90 3.73 -1.52 -6.88
C ILE A 90 4.69 -2.22 -7.84
N THR A 91 4.15 -3.01 -8.76
CA THR A 91 4.94 -3.75 -9.76
C THR A 91 5.61 -2.78 -10.75
N HIS A 92 4.85 -1.82 -11.28
CA HIS A 92 5.35 -0.79 -12.19
C HIS A 92 6.53 -0.01 -11.59
N HIS A 93 6.43 0.34 -10.31
CA HIS A 93 7.44 1.10 -9.57
C HIS A 93 8.56 0.22 -8.97
N ASN A 94 8.60 -1.08 -9.28
CA ASN A 94 9.60 -2.04 -8.80
C ASN A 94 9.77 -2.07 -7.27
N LEU A 95 8.66 -1.94 -6.54
CA LEU A 95 8.65 -2.03 -5.08
C LEU A 95 8.51 -3.48 -4.64
N CYS A 96 9.49 -3.99 -3.88
CA CYS A 96 9.47 -5.36 -3.33
C CYS A 96 8.52 -5.48 -2.12
N ILE A 97 7.22 -5.33 -2.36
CA ILE A 97 6.14 -5.43 -1.36
C ILE A 97 5.38 -6.73 -1.63
N MET A 98 5.62 -7.74 -0.80
CA MET A 98 5.06 -9.09 -0.99
C MET A 98 3.78 -9.35 -0.19
N ARG A 99 3.51 -8.53 0.83
CA ARG A 99 2.41 -8.71 1.77
C ARG A 99 1.44 -7.55 1.63
N MET A 100 0.16 -7.86 1.44
CA MET A 100 -0.89 -6.86 1.27
C MET A 100 -2.18 -7.31 1.96
N SER A 101 -3.00 -6.37 2.42
CA SER A 101 -4.35 -6.62 2.93
C SER A 101 -5.33 -5.60 2.37
N PHE A 102 -6.47 -6.10 1.90
CA PHE A 102 -7.57 -5.33 1.36
C PHE A 102 -8.80 -5.58 2.24
N THR A 103 -9.30 -4.55 2.90
CA THR A 103 -10.28 -4.67 3.99
C THR A 103 -11.70 -4.31 3.58
N GLY A 104 -11.92 -3.91 2.32
CA GLY A 104 -13.27 -3.64 1.77
C GLY A 104 -14.05 -2.59 2.56
N GLY A 105 -13.39 -1.49 2.92
CA GLY A 105 -13.96 -0.37 3.68
C GLY A 105 -13.75 -0.46 5.19
N THR A 106 -13.38 -1.64 5.72
CA THR A 106 -13.10 -1.78 7.16
C THR A 106 -11.84 -1.03 7.56
N ASP A 107 -11.80 -0.50 8.78
CA ASP A 107 -10.61 0.14 9.33
C ASP A 107 -9.38 -0.79 9.29
N VAL A 108 -8.34 -0.32 8.58
CA VAL A 108 -7.08 -1.02 8.37
C VAL A 108 -6.28 -1.20 9.67
N THR A 109 -6.49 -0.33 10.66
CA THR A 109 -5.71 -0.33 11.92
C THR A 109 -5.92 -1.63 12.71
N ARG A 110 -7.08 -2.27 12.56
CA ARG A 110 -7.42 -3.55 13.21
C ARG A 110 -6.50 -4.70 12.80
N TYR A 111 -5.86 -4.60 11.64
CA TYR A 111 -4.97 -5.63 11.11
C TYR A 111 -3.50 -5.40 11.50
N LEU A 112 -3.13 -4.22 12.01
CA LEU A 112 -1.75 -3.89 12.36
C LEU A 112 -1.12 -4.86 13.39
N PRO A 113 -1.84 -5.28 14.46
CA PRO A 113 -1.29 -6.27 15.40
C PRO A 113 -1.03 -7.63 14.75
N ALA A 114 -1.92 -8.07 13.84
CA ALA A 114 -1.76 -9.34 13.12
C ALA A 114 -0.54 -9.32 12.18
N TRP A 115 -0.24 -8.16 11.60
CA TRP A 115 0.96 -7.95 10.80
C TRP A 115 2.25 -7.80 11.63
N LYS A 116 2.14 -7.65 12.97
CA LYS A 116 3.24 -7.27 13.88
C LYS A 116 3.90 -5.96 13.45
N CYS A 117 3.07 -4.98 13.10
CA CYS A 117 3.51 -3.67 12.65
C CYS A 117 4.34 -2.95 13.71
N ASP A 118 5.56 -2.53 13.36
CA ASP A 118 6.43 -1.69 14.19
C ASP A 118 6.26 -0.20 13.85
N LEU A 119 6.00 0.12 12.58
CA LEU A 119 5.78 1.48 12.08
C LEU A 119 4.61 1.52 11.10
N PHE A 120 3.62 2.37 11.37
CA PHE A 120 2.47 2.57 10.48
C PHE A 120 2.54 3.93 9.79
N LEU A 121 2.49 3.93 8.46
CA LEU A 121 2.50 5.12 7.61
C LEU A 121 1.13 5.29 6.95
N SER A 122 0.46 6.39 7.24
CA SER A 122 -0.82 6.76 6.64
C SER A 122 -0.85 8.24 6.35
N THR A 123 -1.66 8.61 5.36
CA THR A 123 -2.16 9.98 5.20
C THR A 123 -3.64 10.00 5.56
N GLU A 124 -4.17 11.21 5.76
CA GLU A 124 -5.62 11.43 5.88
C GLU A 124 -6.34 11.18 4.56
#